data_AF-A0AAE3KYN3-F1
#
_entry.id   AF-A0AAE3KYN3-F1
#
_cell.length_a   1.000
_cell.length_b   1.000
_cell.length_c   1.000
_cell.angle_alpha   90.00
_cell.angle_beta   90.00
_cell.angle_gamma   90.00
#
_symmetry.space_group_name_H-M   'P 1'
#
loop_
_entity.id
_entity.type
_entity.pdbx_description
1 polymer ?
#
loop_
_entity_poly.entity_id
_entity_poly.type
_entity_poly.pdbx_seq_one_letter_code
_entity_poly.pdbx_strand_id
1 'polypeptide(L)'
;MSYTLKDYKEEIKIRKNLIRLAQKRRDKLVKLLGPKGYSSGRSYVDADNIHGDKTMDLNEVIEKISRIDNEIYLHECDIEYNTNKIKEIEECIGGLKGLKCKVKNMQMIEGKTLKEIADELGYSYDYIREIAVKNK
;
A
#
# COMPACT_ATOMS: atom_id res chain seq x y z
N MET A 1 -7.24 17.74 8.87
CA MET A 1 -6.60 16.70 9.71
C MET A 1 -5.14 16.64 9.31
N SER A 2 -4.21 16.75 10.25
CA SER A 2 -2.77 16.59 9.95
C SER A 2 -2.48 15.09 9.90
N TYR A 3 -2.01 14.59 8.75
CA TYR A 3 -1.56 13.20 8.62
C TYR A 3 -0.20 13.03 9.31
N THR A 4 -0.02 11.93 10.05
CA THR A 4 1.27 11.56 10.66
C THR A 4 2.12 10.73 9.70
N LEU A 5 3.42 10.61 9.97
CA LEU A 5 4.33 9.80 9.14
C LEU A 5 3.97 8.31 9.19
N LYS A 6 3.37 7.87 10.31
CA LYS A 6 2.81 6.53 10.44
C LYS A 6 1.63 6.32 9.49
N ASP A 7 0.76 7.32 9.34
CA ASP A 7 -0.39 7.24 8.45
C ASP A 7 0.05 7.11 6.98
N TYR A 8 1.05 7.88 6.54
CA TYR A 8 1.61 7.76 5.19
C TYR A 8 2.19 6.36 4.93
N LYS A 9 2.87 5.77 5.92
CA LYS A 9 3.42 4.41 5.82
C LYS A 9 2.31 3.34 5.72
N GLU A 10 1.25 3.47 6.52
CA GLU A 10 0.10 2.57 6.43
C GLU A 10 -0.65 2.75 5.11
N GLU A 11 -0.79 3.97 4.61
CA GLU A 11 -1.43 4.22 3.32
C GLU A 11 -0.66 3.57 2.16
N ILE A 12 0.68 3.69 2.15
CA ILE A 12 1.54 3.00 1.17
C ILE A 12 1.32 1.48 1.24
N LYS A 13 1.22 0.92 2.45
CA LYS A 13 1.00 -0.52 2.64
C LYS A 13 -0.36 -0.97 2.11
N ILE A 14 -1.41 -0.18 2.35
CA ILE A 14 -2.76 -0.41 1.80
C ILE A 14 -2.70 -0.39 0.27
N ARG A 15 -2.11 0.65 -0.32
CA ARG A 15 -1.99 0.81 -1.78
C ARG A 15 -1.22 -0.32 -2.44
N LYS A 16 -0.12 -0.79 -1.84
CA LYS A 16 0.62 -1.98 -2.31
C LYS A 16 -0.24 -3.25 -2.31
N ASN A 17 -1.08 -3.43 -1.28
CA ASN A 17 -2.00 -4.55 -1.25
C ASN A 17 -3.08 -4.46 -2.35
N LEU A 18 -3.58 -3.26 -2.63
CA LEU A 18 -4.54 -3.02 -3.72
C LEU A 18 -3.94 -3.33 -5.09
N ILE A 19 -2.71 -2.87 -5.37
CA ILE A 19 -1.96 -3.22 -6.59
C ILE A 19 -1.86 -4.74 -6.75
N ARG A 20 -1.50 -5.46 -5.67
CA ARG A 20 -1.42 -6.93 -5.71
C ARG A 20 -2.76 -7.58 -6.07
N LEU A 21 -3.87 -7.05 -5.57
CA LEU A 21 -5.21 -7.56 -5.89
C LEU A 21 -5.62 -7.23 -7.33
N ALA A 22 -5.30 -6.03 -7.81
CA ALA A 22 -5.52 -5.60 -9.19
C ALA A 22 -4.75 -6.49 -10.18
N GLN A 23 -3.47 -6.76 -9.92
CA GLN A 23 -2.65 -7.69 -10.71
C GLN A 23 -3.27 -9.09 -10.78
N LYS A 24 -3.73 -9.64 -9.65
CA LYS A 24 -4.42 -10.94 -9.63
C LYS A 24 -5.71 -10.96 -10.46
N ARG A 25 -6.46 -9.85 -10.48
CA ARG A 25 -7.66 -9.71 -11.33
C ARG A 25 -7.27 -9.68 -12.81
N ARG A 26 -6.23 -8.91 -13.16
CA ARG A 26 -5.67 -8.84 -14.51
C ARG A 26 -5.22 -10.22 -15.01
N ASP A 27 -4.48 -10.97 -14.19
CA ASP A 27 -4.00 -12.31 -14.56
C ASP A 27 -5.13 -13.30 -14.84
N LYS A 28 -6.25 -13.19 -14.10
CA LYS A 28 -7.44 -14.00 -14.36
C LYS A 28 -8.06 -13.68 -15.72
N LEU A 29 -8.12 -12.40 -16.10
CA LEU A 29 -8.62 -11.95 -17.40
C LEU A 29 -7.70 -12.42 -18.54
N VAL A 30 -6.38 -12.36 -18.35
CA VAL A 30 -5.42 -12.88 -19.33
C VAL A 30 -5.56 -14.40 -19.50
N LYS A 31 -5.79 -15.14 -18.41
CA LYS A 31 -6.02 -16.60 -18.48
C LYS A 31 -7.32 -16.97 -19.20
N LEU A 32 -8.35 -16.13 -19.13
CA LEU A 32 -9.60 -16.31 -19.88
C LEU A 32 -9.39 -16.15 -21.40
N LEU A 33 -8.39 -15.36 -21.81
CA LEU A 33 -8.00 -15.17 -23.21
C LEU A 33 -7.08 -16.26 -23.75
N GLY A 34 -6.42 -17.02 -22.87
CA GLY A 34 -5.52 -18.10 -23.27
C GLY A 34 -6.26 -19.24 -23.97
N PRO A 35 -5.57 -20.02 -24.83
CA PRO A 35 -6.19 -21.17 -25.49
C PRO A 35 -6.72 -22.14 -24.43
N LYS A 36 -8.03 -22.44 -24.47
CA LYS A 36 -8.59 -23.55 -23.69
C LYS A 36 -7.87 -24.82 -24.18
N GLY A 37 -7.06 -25.43 -23.32
CA GLY A 37 -6.43 -26.71 -23.62
C GLY A 37 -7.47 -27.78 -23.97
N TYR A 38 -7.02 -28.92 -24.48
CA TYR A 38 -7.93 -30.04 -24.76
C TYR A 38 -8.56 -30.55 -23.45
N SER A 39 -9.89 -30.55 -23.36
CA SER A 39 -10.58 -31.18 -22.24
C SER A 39 -10.39 -32.69 -22.31
N SER A 40 -10.02 -33.32 -21.19
CA SER A 40 -9.96 -34.77 -21.07
C SER A 40 -11.37 -35.35 -21.07
N GLY A 41 -11.72 -36.12 -22.10
CA GLY A 41 -12.92 -36.97 -22.16
C GLY A 41 -14.24 -36.20 -22.31
N ARG A 42 -14.90 -36.32 -23.47
CA ARG A 42 -16.28 -35.86 -23.63
C ARG A 42 -17.23 -36.94 -23.09
N SER A 43 -18.12 -36.56 -22.18
CA SER A 43 -19.31 -37.35 -21.88
C SER A 43 -20.27 -37.28 -23.07
N TYR A 44 -20.90 -38.40 -23.42
CA TYR A 44 -21.90 -38.48 -24.49
C TYR A 44 -23.33 -38.21 -24.00
N VAL A 45 -23.49 -37.80 -22.73
CA VAL A 45 -24.79 -37.46 -22.16
C VAL A 45 -25.11 -36.00 -22.51
N ASP A 46 -26.21 -35.76 -23.25
CA ASP A 46 -26.61 -34.41 -23.68
C ASP A 46 -26.77 -33.41 -22.52
N ALA A 47 -27.13 -33.89 -21.34
CA ALA A 47 -27.26 -33.07 -20.13
C ALA A 47 -25.92 -32.45 -19.66
N ASP A 48 -24.79 -33.10 -19.96
CA ASP A 48 -23.44 -32.63 -19.58
C ASP A 48 -22.92 -31.53 -20.51
N ASN A 49 -23.55 -31.32 -21.66
CA ASN A 49 -23.18 -30.31 -22.66
C ASN A 49 -23.99 -29.01 -22.52
N ILE A 50 -25.00 -28.94 -21.64
CA ILE A 50 -25.77 -27.71 -21.37
C ILE A 50 -25.04 -26.90 -20.29
N HIS A 51 -23.88 -26.37 -20.67
CA HIS A 51 -23.18 -25.35 -19.89
C HIS A 51 -23.12 -24.11 -20.77
N GLY A 52 -23.87 -23.08 -20.40
CA GLY A 52 -23.84 -21.81 -21.13
C GLY A 52 -22.41 -21.29 -21.19
N ASP A 53 -21.81 -21.28 -22.37
CA ASP A 53 -20.46 -20.76 -22.58
C ASP A 53 -20.55 -19.25 -22.39
N LYS A 54 -20.17 -18.77 -21.21
CA LYS A 54 -20.03 -17.33 -20.95
C LYS A 54 -18.70 -16.89 -21.56
N THR A 55 -18.60 -16.96 -22.88
CA THR A 55 -17.49 -16.36 -23.62
C THR A 55 -17.66 -14.85 -23.56
N MET A 56 -16.76 -14.18 -22.84
CA MET A 56 -16.68 -12.71 -22.83
C MET A 56 -16.11 -12.25 -24.18
N ASP A 57 -16.65 -11.16 -24.74
CA ASP A 57 -16.11 -10.61 -25.97
C ASP A 57 -14.66 -10.13 -25.75
N LEU A 58 -13.80 -10.32 -26.76
CA LEU A 58 -12.39 -9.95 -26.68
C LEU A 58 -12.22 -8.46 -26.37
N ASN A 59 -13.03 -7.59 -26.98
CA ASN A 59 -12.96 -6.14 -26.75
C ASN A 59 -13.36 -5.81 -25.31
N GLU A 60 -14.36 -6.49 -24.75
CA GLU A 60 -14.78 -6.32 -23.37
C GLU A 60 -13.68 -6.72 -22.39
N VAL A 61 -12.94 -7.79 -22.67
CA VAL A 61 -11.80 -8.20 -21.84
C VAL A 61 -10.66 -7.18 -21.91
N ILE A 62 -10.33 -6.69 -23.12
CA ILE A 62 -9.30 -5.67 -23.33
C ILE A 62 -9.64 -4.38 -22.58
N GLU A 63 -10.90 -3.93 -22.66
CA GLU A 63 -11.35 -2.74 -21.94
C GLU A 63 -11.21 -2.90 -20.42
N LYS A 64 -11.58 -4.09 -19.89
CA LYS A 64 -11.41 -4.39 -18.46
C LYS A 64 -9.95 -4.39 -18.03
N ILE A 65 -9.05 -4.94 -18.85
CA ILE A 65 -7.61 -4.91 -18.57
C ILE A 65 -7.11 -3.47 -18.53
N SER A 66 -7.47 -2.65 -19.52
CA SER A 66 -7.09 -1.23 -19.57
C SER A 66 -7.57 -0.46 -18.34
N ARG A 67 -8.80 -0.71 -17.87
CA ARG A 67 -9.31 -0.11 -16.63
C ARG A 67 -8.49 -0.52 -15.40
N ILE A 68 -8.09 -1.79 -15.31
CA ILE A 68 -7.26 -2.29 -14.21
C ILE A 68 -5.84 -1.72 -14.28
N ASP A 69 -5.26 -1.59 -15.48
CA ASP A 69 -3.94 -0.99 -15.65
C ASP A 69 -3.94 0.49 -15.21
N ASN A 70 -5.01 1.24 -15.52
CA ASN A 70 -5.20 2.59 -15.00
C ASN A 70 -5.35 2.64 -13.47
N GLU A 71 -6.07 1.69 -12.86
CA GLU A 71 -6.19 1.57 -11.41
C GLU A 71 -4.81 1.35 -10.75
N ILE A 72 -3.99 0.48 -11.33
CA ILE A 72 -2.62 0.23 -10.87
C ILE A 72 -1.79 1.51 -10.96
N TYR A 73 -1.83 2.19 -12.11
CA TYR A 73 -1.10 3.43 -12.33
C TYR A 73 -1.44 4.51 -11.29
N LEU A 74 -2.73 4.71 -10.98
CA LEU A 74 -3.15 5.67 -9.96
C LEU A 74 -2.58 5.32 -8.58
N HIS A 75 -2.62 4.04 -8.21
CA HIS A 75 -2.05 3.59 -6.94
C HIS A 75 -0.52 3.75 -6.89
N GLU A 76 0.18 3.58 -8.01
CA GLU A 76 1.62 3.80 -8.12
C GLU A 76 1.97 5.28 -7.95
N CYS A 77 1.26 6.19 -8.63
CA CYS A 77 1.41 7.64 -8.47
C CYS A 77 1.23 8.09 -7.02
N ASP A 78 0.21 7.55 -6.35
CA ASP A 78 -0.05 7.92 -4.97
C ASP A 78 0.99 7.35 -3.99
N ILE A 79 1.54 6.16 -4.28
CA ILE A 79 2.68 5.63 -3.52
C ILE A 79 3.88 6.55 -3.70
N GLU A 80 4.19 6.96 -4.93
CA GLU A 80 5.29 7.87 -5.22
C GLU A 80 5.13 9.19 -4.46
N TYR A 81 3.95 9.81 -4.55
CA TYR A 81 3.61 11.03 -3.81
C TYR A 81 3.85 10.88 -2.31
N ASN A 82 3.32 9.81 -1.70
CA ASN A 82 3.48 9.55 -0.27
C ASN A 82 4.93 9.27 0.11
N THR A 83 5.70 8.58 -0.75
CA THR A 83 7.13 8.35 -0.49
C THR A 83 7.94 9.64 -0.55
N ASN A 84 7.63 10.54 -1.49
CA ASN A 84 8.27 11.85 -1.57
C ASN A 84 7.93 12.70 -0.35
N LYS A 85 6.68 12.67 0.12
CA LYS A 85 6.28 13.35 1.37
C LYS A 85 7.03 12.81 2.58
N ILE A 86 7.21 11.50 2.69
CA ILE A 86 8.02 10.91 3.77
C ILE A 86 9.46 11.43 3.70
N LYS A 87 10.08 11.44 2.52
CA LYS A 87 11.45 11.95 2.35
C LYS A 87 11.58 13.43 2.72
N GLU A 88 10.67 14.28 2.24
CA GLU A 88 10.65 15.71 2.60
C GLU A 88 10.58 15.91 4.12
N ILE A 89 9.73 15.12 4.79
CA ILE A 89 9.60 15.15 6.26
C ILE A 89 10.90 14.68 6.92
N GLU A 90 11.50 13.58 6.46
CA GLU A 90 12.75 13.04 6.99
C GLU A 90 13.94 14.01 6.80
N GLU A 91 14.03 14.70 5.66
CA GLU A 91 15.05 15.72 5.39
C GLU A 91 14.86 16.94 6.30
N CYS A 92 13.61 17.42 6.46
CA CYS A 92 13.30 18.49 7.42
C CYS A 92 13.67 18.09 8.85
N ILE A 93 13.46 16.81 9.23
CA ILE A 93 13.86 16.27 10.53
C ILE A 93 15.38 16.23 10.69
N GLY A 94 16.11 15.79 9.66
CA GLY A 94 17.58 15.75 9.66
C GLY A 94 18.21 17.13 9.88
N GLY A 95 17.55 18.19 9.42
CA GLY A 95 17.97 19.58 9.63
C GLY A 95 17.71 20.14 11.05
N LEU A 96 16.82 19.52 11.83
CA LEU A 96 16.45 20.00 13.17
C LEU A 96 17.52 19.58 14.20
N LYS A 97 18.48 20.48 14.44
CA LYS A 97 19.53 20.31 15.44
C LYS A 97 18.98 20.49 16.86
N GLY A 98 19.19 19.48 17.71
CA GLY A 98 18.91 19.53 19.15
C GLY A 98 18.01 18.39 19.65
N LEU A 99 18.34 17.85 20.82
CA LEU A 99 17.62 16.73 21.43
C LEU A 99 16.12 17.03 21.64
N LYS A 100 15.79 18.28 21.94
CA LYS A 100 14.42 18.77 22.11
C LYS A 100 13.56 18.61 20.86
N CYS A 101 14.07 19.02 19.70
CA CYS A 101 13.33 18.92 18.44
C CYS A 101 13.17 17.45 18.02
N LYS A 102 14.20 16.62 18.23
CA LYS A 102 14.11 15.17 17.97
C LYS A 102 13.00 14.51 18.78
N VAL A 103 12.95 14.76 20.09
CA VAL A 103 11.92 14.19 20.98
C VAL A 103 10.52 14.64 20.55
N LYS A 104 10.31 15.94 20.25
CA LYS A 104 8.99 16.46 19.83
C LYS A 104 8.54 15.88 18.49
N ASN A 105 9.46 15.69 17.55
CA ASN A 105 9.17 15.09 16.25
C ASN A 105 8.80 13.62 16.37
N MET A 106 9.57 12.82 17.11
CA MET A 106 9.25 11.41 17.32
C MET A 106 7.89 11.23 18.00
N GLN A 107 7.51 12.15 18.89
CA GLN A 107 6.20 12.15 19.54
C GLN A 107 5.06 12.55 18.59
N MET A 108 5.18 13.68 17.87
CA MET A 108 4.08 14.27 17.10
C MET A 108 3.96 13.73 15.68
N ILE A 109 5.10 13.41 15.04
CA ILE A 109 5.17 13.02 13.63
C ILE A 109 5.23 11.50 13.50
N GLU A 110 6.06 10.83 14.29
CA GLU A 110 6.18 9.37 14.26
C GLU A 110 5.17 8.66 15.17
N GLY A 111 4.55 9.39 16.11
CA GLY A 111 3.57 8.85 17.04
C GLY A 111 4.14 7.88 18.08
N LYS A 112 5.46 7.95 18.33
CA LYS A 112 6.14 7.10 19.31
C LYS A 112 5.83 7.53 20.74
N THR A 113 5.78 6.54 21.62
CA THR A 113 5.68 6.76 23.07
C THR A 113 7.01 7.25 23.64
N LEU A 114 6.96 7.95 24.77
CA LEU A 114 8.17 8.44 25.44
C LEU A 114 9.15 7.32 25.81
N LYS A 115 8.65 6.09 26.03
CA LYS A 115 9.49 4.92 26.28
C LYS A 115 10.26 4.50 25.03
N GLU A 116 9.57 4.36 23.89
CA GLU A 116 10.21 4.02 22.61
C GLU A 116 11.25 5.06 22.19
N ILE A 117 10.96 6.35 22.44
CA ILE A 117 11.91 7.45 22.18
C ILE A 117 13.14 7.35 23.08
N ALA A 118 12.97 6.99 24.35
CA ALA A 118 14.05 6.81 25.30
C ALA A 118 14.97 5.65 24.90
N ASP A 119 14.39 4.52 24.49
CA ASP A 119 15.12 3.34 24.03
C ASP A 119 15.90 3.63 22.74
N GLU A 120 15.31 4.36 21.80
CA GLU A 120 15.92 4.66 20.50
C GLU A 120 17.02 5.73 20.57
N LEU A 121 16.88 6.71 21.48
CA LEU A 121 17.89 7.75 21.71
C LEU A 121 18.93 7.37 22.76
N GLY A 122 18.75 6.25 23.47
CA GLY A 122 19.66 5.76 24.52
C GLY A 122 19.64 6.59 25.81
N TYR A 123 18.52 7.22 26.13
CA TYR A 123 18.34 8.02 27.35
C TYR A 123 17.36 7.36 28.32
N SER A 124 17.33 7.82 29.57
CA SER A 124 16.31 7.38 30.52
C SER A 124 14.95 7.98 30.19
N TYR A 125 13.88 7.23 30.50
CA TYR A 125 12.49 7.69 30.33
C TYR A 125 12.25 9.03 31.06
N ASP A 126 12.77 9.19 32.27
CA ASP A 126 12.59 10.42 33.06
C ASP A 126 13.24 11.64 32.40
N TYR A 127 14.42 11.47 31.80
CA TYR A 127 15.10 12.55 31.09
C TYR A 127 14.34 12.98 29.83
N ILE A 128 13.84 12.03 29.05
CA ILE A 128 13.00 12.31 27.86
C ILE A 128 11.67 12.93 28.27
N ARG A 129 11.07 12.49 29.38
CA ARG A 129 9.85 13.10 29.94
C ARG A 129 10.06 14.55 30.34
N GLU A 130 11.16 14.88 31.02
CA GLU A 130 11.49 16.27 31.34
C GLU A 130 11.64 17.14 30.09
N ILE A 131 12.33 16.62 29.07
CA ILE A 131 12.52 17.32 27.79
C ILE A 131 11.18 17.56 27.09
N ALA A 132 10.30 16.55 27.08
CA ALA A 132 8.97 16.67 26.48
C ALA A 132 8.10 17.71 27.22
N VAL A 133 8.13 17.74 28.56
CA VAL A 133 7.41 18.73 29.37
C VAL A 133 7.95 20.14 29.16
N LYS A 134 9.28 20.31 29.05
CA LYS A 134 9.93 21.61 28.76
C LYS A 134 9.68 22.12 27.33
N ASN A 135 9.13 21.28 26.44
CA ASN A 135 8.81 21.59 25.04
C ASN A 135 7.30 21.79 24.77
N LYS A 136 6.48 21.70 25.83
CA LYS A 136 5.03 21.91 25.81
C LYS A 136 4.72 23.39 25.83
#